data_AF-A0A0J5QHQ1-F1
#
_entry.id   AF-A0A0J5QHQ1-F1
#
_cell.length_a   1.000
_cell.length_b   1.000
_cell.length_c   1.000
_cell.angle_alpha   90.00
_cell.angle_beta   90.00
_cell.angle_gamma   90.00
#
_symmetry.space_group_name_H-M   'P 1'
#
loop_
_entity.id
_entity.type
_entity.pdbx_description
1 polymer ?
#
loop_
_entity_poly.entity_id
_entity_poly.type
_entity_poly.pdbx_seq_one_letter_code
_entity_poly.pdbx_strand_id
1 'polypeptide(L)'
;MTSRNGFNILIAAAIALAPVPALANDALIGGLVGGIIGGAIANQPRQRTTQKVYRKSTTTKKKAVSSVSSATRNANRESQTALNYFGFNSGTPDGVLGSRSRSAISAYQAHLGYTPTGQLTQYERDFLISAYYRAQSGEPATSQLIASNPQGVRGLLTVYRDEQLNGSGNSATSAIGGHYGLPSIVAQAVHEIAKSSDPSAEQLVQRSGFIQLSDINGDGQTDYILDTSVTGSAFWCNAQTCSVRVFASTPDGYERNDFQAFNVTPAMFTCQRGHCAKTGSPETQMVAAPMLPTPAPQTQLVATPVPTAQPVVKSAPQVVAAALALPDFFGGAQAAAPSLASHCNKVNLLTSTNGGFTTEATLSDPDLALAEQMCLARTYAISAGEDLMAKVQGATTTQIVEQCKSFGPLLKDHVAAVSLQSRDEVLRGVAGFVLASGMSPTQLEATARICLSAGYKLDDMQVAMGSALLLVSLGKAPYSEILGHHLSQGYGAAQRDDLALVWYKDALDALQSGVTPVFAPGQPERSGLIRKASMMLGGNASAVVLAPVPASASLPVFTVSE
;
A
#
# COMPACT_ATOMS: atom_id res chain seq x y z
N MET A 1 55.35 -7.73 44.72
CA MET A 1 55.22 -8.72 45.80
C MET A 1 53.73 -8.97 46.01
N THR A 2 53.13 -9.88 45.22
CA THR A 2 52.82 -11.28 45.61
C THR A 2 51.90 -11.39 46.83
N SER A 3 50.63 -11.69 46.60
CA SER A 3 50.05 -12.93 47.15
C SER A 3 48.71 -13.28 46.49
N ARG A 4 48.64 -14.49 45.94
CA ARG A 4 47.42 -15.24 45.61
C ARG A 4 46.72 -15.59 46.93
N ASN A 5 45.40 -15.61 46.96
CA ASN A 5 44.64 -16.55 47.79
C ASN A 5 43.30 -16.86 47.11
N GLY A 6 43.16 -18.10 46.66
CA GLY A 6 41.91 -18.65 46.14
C GLY A 6 40.98 -19.03 47.28
N PHE A 7 39.68 -18.90 47.03
CA PHE A 7 38.64 -19.51 47.85
C PHE A 7 37.65 -20.20 46.93
N ASN A 8 37.72 -21.53 46.90
CA ASN A 8 36.69 -22.40 46.37
C ASN A 8 35.50 -22.37 47.34
N ILE A 9 34.32 -21.98 46.85
CA ILE A 9 33.06 -22.20 47.58
C ILE A 9 32.18 -23.09 46.72
N LEU A 10 32.09 -24.36 47.15
CA LEU A 10 31.06 -25.32 46.78
C LEU A 10 29.72 -24.86 47.36
N ILE A 11 28.72 -24.59 46.51
CA ILE A 11 27.33 -24.46 46.95
C ILE A 11 26.56 -25.69 46.44
N ALA A 12 26.20 -26.54 47.38
CA ALA A 12 25.42 -27.75 47.18
C ALA A 12 23.93 -27.42 46.92
N ALA A 13 23.31 -28.27 46.12
CA ALA A 13 21.94 -28.20 45.64
C ALA A 13 20.89 -28.47 46.74
N ALA A 14 19.76 -27.74 46.67
CA ALA A 14 18.48 -28.16 47.20
C ALA A 14 17.35 -27.60 46.32
N ILE A 15 16.82 -28.43 45.42
CA ILE A 15 15.63 -28.15 44.61
C ILE A 15 14.44 -28.75 45.36
N ALA A 16 13.52 -27.90 45.82
CA ALA A 16 12.19 -28.33 46.26
C ALA A 16 11.23 -28.28 45.06
N LEU A 17 10.75 -29.46 44.63
CA LEU A 17 9.69 -29.60 43.63
C LEU A 17 8.31 -29.37 44.28
N ALA A 18 7.46 -28.58 43.62
CA ALA A 18 6.00 -28.67 43.74
C ALA A 18 5.42 -29.09 42.37
N PRO A 19 4.37 -29.95 42.32
CA PRO A 19 3.88 -30.50 41.06
C PRO A 19 2.86 -29.56 40.38
N VAL A 20 2.96 -29.46 39.06
CA VAL A 20 1.92 -28.91 38.17
C VAL A 20 1.52 -30.05 37.23
N PRO A 21 0.23 -30.33 36.98
CA PRO A 21 -0.18 -31.51 36.23
C PRO A 21 0.16 -31.38 34.74
N ALA A 22 0.77 -32.43 34.19
CA ALA A 22 0.96 -32.65 32.76
C ALA A 22 -0.24 -33.40 32.18
N LEU A 23 -0.81 -32.90 31.08
CA LEU A 23 -1.62 -33.70 30.17
C LEU A 23 -0.78 -34.02 28.93
N ALA A 24 -0.72 -35.32 28.64
CA ALA A 24 0.23 -35.96 27.74
C ALA A 24 -0.18 -35.88 26.25
N ASN A 25 0.84 -35.76 25.40
CA ASN A 25 0.80 -36.12 23.99
C ASN A 25 1.02 -37.63 23.87
N ASP A 26 0.14 -38.33 23.15
CA ASP A 26 0.40 -39.69 22.67
C ASP A 26 0.59 -39.69 21.15
N ALA A 27 1.82 -40.01 20.75
CA ALA A 27 2.14 -40.58 19.45
C ALA A 27 2.57 -42.03 19.70
N LEU A 28 1.82 -43.00 19.18
CA LEU A 28 2.22 -44.41 19.16
C LEU A 28 1.95 -45.03 17.79
N ILE A 29 3.04 -45.45 17.16
CA ILE A 29 3.15 -46.25 15.96
C ILE A 29 3.07 -47.74 16.37
N GLY A 30 2.33 -48.56 15.62
CA GLY A 30 2.44 -50.02 15.75
C GLY A 30 1.38 -50.87 15.03
N GLY A 31 1.67 -51.25 13.79
CA GLY A 31 1.50 -52.61 13.22
C GLY A 31 0.11 -53.25 13.04
N LEU A 32 -0.23 -53.64 11.80
CA LEU A 32 -0.31 -55.06 11.39
C LEU A 32 -0.69 -55.22 9.90
N VAL A 33 0.16 -55.97 9.19
CA VAL A 33 -0.08 -56.62 7.89
C VAL A 33 -0.28 -58.11 8.16
N GLY A 34 -1.23 -58.76 7.48
CA GLY A 34 -1.31 -60.23 7.41
C GLY A 34 -2.69 -60.75 7.04
N GLY A 35 -2.83 -61.29 5.82
CA GLY A 35 -4.06 -61.89 5.32
C GLY A 35 -4.27 -63.34 5.76
N ILE A 36 -5.51 -63.84 5.62
CA ILE A 36 -5.83 -65.27 5.61
C ILE A 36 -6.97 -65.56 4.61
N ILE A 37 -6.84 -66.73 4.01
CA ILE A 37 -7.54 -67.39 2.91
C ILE A 37 -8.91 -67.96 3.30
N GLY A 38 -9.88 -67.88 2.38
CA GLY A 38 -10.74 -69.01 1.96
C GLY A 38 -11.96 -69.41 2.80
N GLY A 39 -13.00 -69.86 2.09
CA GLY A 39 -14.06 -70.70 2.67
C GLY A 39 -15.47 -70.29 2.29
N ALA A 40 -15.99 -70.93 1.24
CA ALA A 40 -17.41 -70.98 0.94
C ALA A 40 -18.24 -71.50 2.12
N ILE A 41 -19.54 -71.16 2.16
CA ILE A 41 -20.67 -72.07 2.31
C ILE A 41 -21.98 -71.28 2.13
N ALA A 42 -22.84 -71.84 1.29
CA ALA A 42 -24.20 -71.41 1.04
C ALA A 42 -25.12 -71.65 2.25
N ASN A 43 -26.13 -70.80 2.41
CA ASN A 43 -27.51 -71.28 2.60
C ASN A 43 -28.53 -70.15 2.47
N GLN A 44 -29.47 -70.33 1.53
CA GLN A 44 -30.80 -69.72 1.58
C GLN A 44 -31.64 -70.43 2.66
N PRO A 45 -32.66 -69.78 3.24
CA PRO A 45 -34.00 -70.06 2.73
C PRO A 45 -35.00 -68.88 2.74
N ARG A 46 -35.89 -68.95 1.75
CA ARG A 46 -37.33 -68.61 1.74
C ARG A 46 -37.81 -67.17 1.96
N GLN A 47 -38.03 -66.51 0.82
CA GLN A 47 -39.32 -66.00 0.33
C GLN A 47 -40.33 -65.45 1.37
N ARG A 48 -40.54 -64.13 1.31
CA ARG A 48 -41.90 -63.56 1.25
C ARG A 48 -41.96 -62.51 0.14
N THR A 49 -42.56 -62.93 -0.97
CA THR A 49 -42.92 -62.12 -2.13
C THR A 49 -43.91 -61.03 -1.73
N THR A 50 -43.46 -59.77 -1.72
CA THR A 50 -44.33 -58.61 -1.87
C THR A 50 -44.15 -58.09 -3.29
N GLN A 51 -45.19 -58.23 -4.11
CA GLN A 51 -45.24 -57.66 -5.45
C GLN A 51 -45.12 -56.14 -5.36
N LYS A 52 -43.95 -55.59 -5.68
CA LYS A 52 -43.78 -54.16 -5.96
C LYS A 52 -43.91 -53.95 -7.46
N VAL A 53 -44.99 -53.27 -7.85
CA VAL A 53 -45.26 -52.80 -9.21
C VAL A 53 -44.07 -51.98 -9.70
N TYR A 54 -43.39 -52.44 -10.75
CA TYR A 54 -42.35 -51.69 -11.45
C TYR A 54 -43.00 -50.53 -12.21
N ARG A 55 -43.05 -49.34 -11.60
CA ARG A 55 -43.14 -48.10 -12.39
C ARG A 55 -41.78 -47.91 -13.05
N LYS A 56 -41.73 -47.96 -14.39
CA LYS A 56 -40.58 -47.48 -15.16
C LYS A 56 -40.29 -46.04 -14.75
N SER A 57 -39.30 -45.85 -13.88
CA SER A 57 -38.66 -44.56 -13.71
C SER A 57 -37.84 -44.33 -14.96
N THR A 58 -38.35 -43.48 -15.86
CA THR A 58 -37.50 -42.75 -16.79
C THR A 58 -36.50 -41.98 -15.93
N THR A 59 -35.27 -42.47 -15.86
CA THR A 59 -34.12 -41.71 -15.36
C THR A 59 -33.87 -40.55 -16.33
N THR A 60 -34.64 -39.47 -16.17
CA THR A 60 -34.19 -38.15 -16.56
C THR A 60 -32.94 -37.88 -15.74
N LYS A 61 -31.78 -37.85 -16.41
CA LYS A 61 -30.51 -37.39 -15.84
C LYS A 61 -30.79 -36.06 -15.14
N LYS A 62 -30.84 -36.05 -13.80
CA LYS A 62 -30.91 -34.81 -13.04
C LYS A 62 -29.64 -34.04 -13.38
N LYS A 63 -29.80 -32.94 -14.13
CA LYS A 63 -28.75 -31.92 -14.31
C LYS A 63 -28.16 -31.64 -12.92
N ALA A 64 -26.84 -31.80 -12.79
CA ALA A 64 -26.13 -31.35 -11.61
C ALA A 64 -26.48 -29.87 -11.38
N VAL A 65 -27.19 -29.60 -10.28
CA VAL A 65 -27.45 -28.22 -9.85
C VAL A 65 -26.08 -27.63 -9.51
N SER A 66 -25.75 -26.52 -10.16
CA SER A 66 -24.50 -25.79 -10.02
C SER A 66 -24.20 -25.51 -8.55
N SER A 67 -23.31 -26.31 -7.94
CA SER A 67 -22.68 -25.94 -6.68
C SER A 67 -21.91 -24.65 -6.93
N VAL A 68 -22.26 -23.57 -6.22
CA VAL A 68 -21.52 -22.30 -6.23
C VAL A 68 -20.03 -22.61 -6.14
N SER A 69 -19.22 -22.05 -7.04
CA SER A 69 -17.77 -22.32 -7.07
C SER A 69 -17.12 -21.85 -5.76
N SER A 70 -15.98 -22.45 -5.38
CA SER A 70 -15.21 -22.02 -4.22
C SER A 70 -14.86 -20.53 -4.28
N ALA A 71 -14.53 -20.03 -5.48
CA ALA A 71 -14.27 -18.61 -5.75
C ALA A 71 -15.50 -17.73 -5.46
N THR A 72 -16.69 -18.10 -5.93
CA THR A 72 -17.92 -17.34 -5.67
C THR A 72 -18.28 -17.35 -4.18
N ARG A 73 -18.05 -18.48 -3.47
CA ARG A 73 -18.24 -18.50 -2.01
C ARG A 73 -17.29 -17.55 -1.29
N ASN A 74 -16.05 -17.40 -1.76
CA ASN A 74 -15.10 -16.49 -1.14
C ASN A 74 -15.46 -15.01 -1.38
N ALA A 75 -15.80 -14.65 -2.62
CA ALA A 75 -16.28 -13.31 -2.94
C ALA A 75 -17.55 -12.95 -2.13
N ASN A 76 -18.43 -13.91 -1.89
CA ASN A 76 -19.61 -13.71 -1.04
C ASN A 76 -19.25 -13.51 0.44
N ARG A 77 -18.25 -14.23 0.96
CA ARG A 77 -17.75 -14.01 2.33
C ARG A 77 -17.19 -12.61 2.49
N GLU A 78 -16.41 -12.16 1.52
CA GLU A 78 -15.83 -10.82 1.52
C GLU A 78 -16.93 -9.74 1.55
N SER A 79 -17.95 -9.89 0.71
CA SER A 79 -19.12 -8.98 0.74
C SER A 79 -19.87 -9.03 2.07
N GLN A 80 -20.06 -10.21 2.67
CA GLN A 80 -20.70 -10.35 3.99
C GLN A 80 -19.87 -9.65 5.09
N THR A 81 -18.54 -9.80 5.06
CA THR A 81 -17.61 -9.13 5.98
C THR A 81 -17.69 -7.62 5.84
N ALA A 82 -17.61 -7.09 4.61
CA ALA A 82 -17.69 -5.65 4.35
C ALA A 82 -19.06 -5.07 4.76
N LEU A 83 -20.17 -5.77 4.44
CA LEU A 83 -21.51 -5.38 4.88
C LEU A 83 -21.58 -5.28 6.40
N ASN A 84 -21.09 -6.28 7.12
CA ASN A 84 -21.09 -6.29 8.58
C ASN A 84 -20.23 -5.16 9.16
N TYR A 85 -19.08 -4.85 8.57
CA TYR A 85 -18.21 -3.74 8.99
C TYR A 85 -18.94 -2.39 8.93
N PHE A 86 -19.67 -2.11 7.84
CA PHE A 86 -20.50 -0.91 7.71
C PHE A 86 -21.84 -0.97 8.46
N GLY A 87 -22.01 -1.99 9.31
CA GLY A 87 -23.18 -2.17 10.16
C GLY A 87 -24.40 -2.72 9.44
N PHE A 88 -24.30 -3.21 8.20
CA PHE A 88 -25.36 -3.95 7.53
C PHE A 88 -25.26 -5.43 7.90
N ASN A 89 -26.10 -5.87 8.84
CA ASN A 89 -26.04 -7.22 9.40
C ASN A 89 -26.39 -8.30 8.36
N SER A 90 -25.36 -8.90 7.76
CA SER A 90 -25.47 -9.95 6.74
C SER A 90 -25.46 -11.37 7.33
N GLY A 91 -25.24 -11.50 8.65
CA GLY A 91 -25.01 -12.77 9.33
C GLY A 91 -23.52 -13.13 9.42
N THR A 92 -23.22 -14.38 9.77
CA THR A 92 -21.84 -14.88 9.75
C THR A 92 -21.33 -14.92 8.31
N PRO A 93 -20.11 -14.42 8.02
CA PRO A 93 -19.51 -14.51 6.68
C PRO A 93 -19.19 -15.97 6.29
N ASP A 94 -20.19 -16.67 5.75
CA ASP A 94 -20.13 -18.09 5.37
C ASP A 94 -20.01 -18.33 3.85
N GLY A 95 -20.24 -17.29 3.05
CA GLY A 95 -20.19 -17.31 1.59
C GLY A 95 -21.52 -17.68 0.94
N VAL A 96 -22.56 -17.88 1.75
CA VAL A 96 -23.91 -18.22 1.32
C VAL A 96 -24.79 -16.99 1.48
N LEU A 97 -25.18 -16.37 0.37
CA LEU A 97 -26.06 -15.19 0.39
C LEU A 97 -27.50 -15.61 0.69
N GLY A 98 -27.80 -15.75 1.99
CA GLY A 98 -29.13 -16.08 2.52
C GLY A 98 -30.07 -14.89 2.58
N SER A 99 -31.21 -15.05 3.25
CA SER A 99 -32.18 -13.96 3.45
C SER A 99 -31.56 -12.77 4.18
N ARG A 100 -30.76 -13.01 5.22
CA ARG A 100 -30.05 -11.95 5.98
C ARG A 100 -29.08 -11.17 5.11
N SER A 101 -28.27 -11.85 4.29
CA SER A 101 -27.34 -11.17 3.38
C SER A 101 -28.09 -10.36 2.33
N ARG A 102 -29.21 -10.88 1.78
CA ARG A 102 -30.06 -10.11 0.86
C ARG A 102 -30.66 -8.87 1.52
N SER A 103 -31.15 -8.97 2.75
CA SER A 103 -31.64 -7.82 3.51
C SER A 103 -30.55 -6.79 3.79
N ALA A 104 -29.33 -7.24 4.14
CA ALA A 104 -28.18 -6.36 4.32
C ALA A 104 -27.80 -5.63 3.02
N ILE A 105 -27.83 -6.33 1.88
CA ILE A 105 -27.58 -5.75 0.56
C ILE A 105 -28.65 -4.71 0.22
N SER A 106 -29.94 -5.00 0.44
CA SER A 106 -31.02 -4.02 0.22
C SER A 106 -30.84 -2.78 1.11
N ALA A 107 -30.42 -2.94 2.36
CA ALA A 107 -30.16 -1.82 3.27
C ALA A 107 -28.95 -0.98 2.84
N TYR A 108 -27.89 -1.63 2.36
CA TYR A 108 -26.73 -1.00 1.76
C TYR A 108 -27.09 -0.20 0.49
N GLN A 109 -27.87 -0.81 -0.40
CA GLN A 109 -28.36 -0.16 -1.61
C GLN A 109 -29.22 1.06 -1.28
N ALA A 110 -30.17 0.91 -0.35
CA ALA A 110 -31.01 2.02 0.10
C ALA A 110 -30.17 3.16 0.71
N HIS A 111 -29.14 2.82 1.50
CA HIS A 111 -28.23 3.81 2.09
C HIS A 111 -27.49 4.63 1.02
N LEU A 112 -27.12 4.01 -0.09
CA LEU A 112 -26.46 4.67 -1.22
C LEU A 112 -27.42 5.12 -2.33
N GLY A 113 -28.72 5.17 -2.06
CA GLY A 113 -29.72 5.64 -3.02
C GLY A 113 -29.90 4.76 -4.26
N TYR A 114 -29.36 3.53 -4.24
CA TYR A 114 -29.61 2.52 -5.27
C TYR A 114 -30.98 1.87 -5.09
N THR A 115 -31.47 1.20 -6.13
CA THR A 115 -32.68 0.39 -6.02
C THR A 115 -32.43 -0.81 -5.09
N PRO A 116 -33.22 -1.04 -4.01
CA PRO A 116 -32.96 -2.08 -3.00
C PRO A 116 -33.26 -3.53 -3.46
N THR A 117 -32.63 -3.99 -4.54
CA THR A 117 -32.87 -5.31 -5.15
C THR A 117 -32.46 -6.49 -4.26
N GLY A 118 -31.59 -6.26 -3.27
CA GLY A 118 -31.03 -7.32 -2.42
C GLY A 118 -30.01 -8.20 -3.13
N GLN A 119 -29.57 -7.79 -4.32
CA GLN A 119 -28.52 -8.45 -5.11
C GLN A 119 -27.46 -7.41 -5.47
N LEU A 120 -26.20 -7.67 -5.13
CA LEU A 120 -25.10 -6.79 -5.49
C LEU A 120 -24.78 -6.92 -6.97
N THR A 121 -24.78 -5.80 -7.68
CA THR A 121 -24.09 -5.72 -8.97
C THR A 121 -22.57 -5.81 -8.77
N GLN A 122 -21.82 -6.05 -9.86
CA GLN A 122 -20.36 -6.08 -9.78
C GLN A 122 -19.80 -4.73 -9.29
N TYR A 123 -20.28 -3.63 -9.86
CA TYR A 123 -19.92 -2.28 -9.45
C TYR A 123 -20.22 -2.00 -7.97
N GLU A 124 -21.42 -2.35 -7.51
CA GLU A 124 -21.81 -2.18 -6.10
C GLU A 124 -20.95 -3.00 -5.14
N ARG A 125 -20.52 -4.20 -5.57
CA ARG A 125 -19.61 -5.05 -4.81
C ARG A 125 -18.23 -4.41 -4.75
N ASP A 126 -17.69 -3.99 -5.88
CA ASP A 126 -16.34 -3.43 -5.96
C ASP A 126 -16.23 -2.13 -5.16
N PHE A 127 -17.27 -1.30 -5.18
CA PHE A 127 -17.37 -0.13 -4.30
C PHE A 127 -17.38 -0.53 -2.81
N LEU A 128 -18.26 -1.46 -2.42
CA LEU A 128 -18.38 -1.92 -1.04
C LEU A 128 -17.05 -2.48 -0.50
N ILE A 129 -16.36 -3.28 -1.31
CA ILE A 129 -15.09 -3.90 -0.94
C ILE A 129 -13.97 -2.88 -0.88
N SER A 130 -13.85 -1.98 -1.86
CA SER A 130 -12.82 -0.93 -1.84
C SER A 130 -13.01 0.04 -0.68
N ALA A 131 -14.25 0.42 -0.38
CA ALA A 131 -14.61 1.22 0.79
C ALA A 131 -14.22 0.53 2.10
N TYR A 132 -14.46 -0.79 2.21
CA TYR A 132 -14.08 -1.57 3.39
C TYR A 132 -12.57 -1.55 3.63
N TYR A 133 -11.77 -1.85 2.60
CA TYR A 133 -10.32 -1.83 2.71
C TYR A 133 -9.77 -0.43 3.01
N ARG A 134 -10.32 0.60 2.37
CA ARG A 134 -9.95 2.00 2.64
C ARG A 134 -10.26 2.42 4.09
N ALA A 135 -11.41 2.00 4.61
CA ALA A 135 -11.80 2.30 5.99
C ALA A 135 -10.90 1.57 6.99
N GLN A 136 -10.42 0.37 6.64
CA GLN A 136 -9.54 -0.45 7.48
C GLN A 136 -8.08 0.02 7.43
N SER A 137 -7.60 0.49 6.27
CA SER A 137 -6.25 1.04 6.10
C SER A 137 -6.14 2.51 6.46
N GLY A 138 -7.24 3.14 6.89
CA GLY A 138 -7.39 4.59 6.96
C GLY A 138 -6.37 5.26 7.89
N GLU A 139 -5.72 6.30 7.36
CA GLU A 139 -4.95 7.30 8.11
C GLU A 139 -5.75 7.92 9.27
N PRO A 140 -5.12 8.67 10.21
CA PRO A 140 -5.81 9.32 11.34
C PRO A 140 -7.11 10.07 10.95
N ALA A 141 -7.18 10.60 9.73
CA ALA A 141 -8.37 11.23 9.16
C ALA A 141 -9.62 10.32 9.13
N THR A 142 -9.48 9.02 8.83
CA THR A 142 -10.65 8.10 8.79
C THR A 142 -11.28 7.92 10.18
N SER A 143 -10.46 7.86 11.22
CA SER A 143 -10.94 7.79 12.60
C SER A 143 -11.70 9.05 13.03
N GLN A 144 -11.25 10.23 12.57
CA GLN A 144 -11.93 11.50 12.79
C GLN A 144 -13.24 11.58 12.00
N LEU A 145 -13.27 11.06 10.76
CA LEU A 145 -14.51 10.97 9.97
C LEU A 145 -15.54 10.08 10.66
N ILE A 146 -15.14 8.93 11.20
CA ILE A 146 -16.05 8.05 11.95
C ILE A 146 -16.58 8.75 13.21
N ALA A 147 -15.72 9.47 13.93
CA ALA A 147 -16.10 10.18 15.16
C ALA A 147 -17.03 11.38 14.91
N SER A 148 -16.87 12.07 13.78
CA SER A 148 -17.65 13.25 13.40
C SER A 148 -18.91 12.93 12.60
N ASN A 149 -19.02 11.74 12.02
CA ASN A 149 -20.19 11.33 11.25
C ASN A 149 -21.26 10.71 12.17
N PRO A 150 -22.49 11.25 12.22
CA PRO A 150 -23.59 10.70 13.03
C PRO A 150 -23.96 9.25 12.70
N GLN A 151 -23.59 8.76 11.50
CA GLN A 151 -23.84 7.39 11.05
C GLN A 151 -22.63 6.46 11.33
N GLY A 152 -21.60 6.95 12.01
CA GLY A 152 -20.37 6.22 12.32
C GLY A 152 -19.69 5.67 11.08
N VAL A 153 -19.20 4.43 11.16
CA VAL A 153 -18.54 3.73 10.05
C VAL A 153 -19.39 3.65 8.79
N ARG A 154 -20.73 3.54 8.93
CA ARG A 154 -21.64 3.45 7.78
C ARG A 154 -21.59 4.71 6.93
N GLY A 155 -21.45 5.88 7.56
CA GLY A 155 -21.41 7.16 6.86
C GLY A 155 -20.20 7.33 5.93
N LEU A 156 -19.14 6.54 6.13
CA LEU A 156 -17.98 6.50 5.23
C LEU A 156 -18.35 6.06 3.81
N LEU A 157 -19.37 5.21 3.64
CA LEU A 157 -19.81 4.77 2.32
C LEU A 157 -20.40 5.92 1.51
N THR A 158 -21.12 6.84 2.16
CA THR A 158 -21.61 8.05 1.50
C THR A 158 -20.43 8.95 1.11
N VAL A 159 -19.50 9.18 2.04
CA VAL A 159 -18.28 9.98 1.80
C VAL A 159 -17.49 9.46 0.60
N TYR A 160 -17.14 8.18 0.60
CA TYR A 160 -16.28 7.59 -0.44
C TYR A 160 -16.98 7.53 -1.80
N ARG A 161 -18.30 7.31 -1.83
CA ARG A 161 -19.07 7.33 -3.07
C ARG A 161 -19.11 8.75 -3.64
N ASP A 162 -19.33 9.75 -2.81
CA ASP A 162 -19.45 11.14 -3.24
C ASP A 162 -18.11 11.67 -3.79
N GLU A 163 -16.98 11.22 -3.20
CA GLU A 163 -15.63 11.46 -3.73
C GLU A 163 -15.40 10.77 -5.09
N GLN A 164 -15.95 9.56 -5.28
CA GLN A 164 -15.82 8.80 -6.53
C GLN A 164 -16.70 9.36 -7.66
N LEU A 165 -17.91 9.84 -7.34
CA LEU A 165 -18.87 10.32 -8.34
C LEU A 165 -18.63 11.76 -8.80
N ASN A 166 -18.16 12.63 -7.92
CA ASN A 166 -18.00 14.06 -8.24
C ASN A 166 -16.59 14.42 -8.71
N GLY A 167 -15.72 13.41 -8.90
CA GLY A 167 -14.28 13.62 -8.78
C GLY A 167 -13.94 14.24 -7.42
N SER A 168 -12.67 14.52 -7.15
CA SER A 168 -12.23 15.16 -5.91
C SER A 168 -12.76 16.60 -5.68
N GLY A 169 -13.83 17.03 -6.36
CA GLY A 169 -14.27 18.42 -6.47
C GLY A 169 -15.54 18.82 -5.73
N ASN A 170 -16.64 18.03 -5.73
CA ASN A 170 -17.96 18.62 -5.42
C ASN A 170 -18.91 17.70 -4.63
N SER A 171 -18.70 17.50 -3.32
CA SER A 171 -19.81 17.22 -2.38
C SER A 171 -19.38 17.35 -0.91
N ALA A 172 -20.40 17.39 -0.04
CA ALA A 172 -20.45 17.88 1.34
C ALA A 172 -19.52 17.21 2.39
N THR A 173 -18.45 16.55 1.96
CA THR A 173 -17.33 16.05 2.77
C THR A 173 -16.01 16.77 2.48
N SER A 174 -16.03 17.84 1.67
CA SER A 174 -15.05 18.94 1.72
C SER A 174 -15.04 19.70 3.06
N ALA A 175 -15.61 19.14 4.13
CA ALA A 175 -15.82 19.87 5.38
C ALA A 175 -14.62 19.85 6.35
N ILE A 176 -13.74 18.83 6.42
CA ILE A 176 -12.75 18.81 7.54
C ILE A 176 -11.35 18.22 7.20
N GLY A 177 -11.02 17.86 5.94
CA GLY A 177 -9.75 17.15 5.66
C GLY A 177 -8.63 17.90 4.95
N GLY A 178 -8.95 18.86 4.07
CA GLY A 178 -7.96 19.39 3.12
C GLY A 178 -8.17 20.85 2.71
N HIS A 179 -9.02 21.58 3.43
CA HIS A 179 -9.31 22.99 3.11
C HIS A 179 -8.70 23.98 4.11
N TYR A 180 -8.04 23.51 5.18
CA TYR A 180 -7.41 24.37 6.19
C TYR A 180 -8.34 25.44 6.81
N GLY A 181 -9.66 25.16 6.84
CA GLY A 181 -10.68 26.13 7.28
C GLY A 181 -11.06 27.18 6.23
N LEU A 182 -10.61 27.03 4.98
CA LEU A 182 -10.90 27.93 3.87
C LEU A 182 -12.11 27.43 3.05
N PRO A 183 -12.82 28.32 2.34
CA PRO A 183 -13.80 27.93 1.33
C PRO A 183 -13.17 27.05 0.24
N SER A 184 -13.95 26.14 -0.34
CA SER A 184 -13.45 25.10 -1.26
C SER A 184 -12.66 25.66 -2.44
N ILE A 185 -13.15 26.73 -3.07
CA ILE A 185 -12.49 27.36 -4.21
C ILE A 185 -11.17 28.06 -3.82
N VAL A 186 -11.08 28.57 -2.58
CA VAL A 186 -9.86 29.19 -2.05
C VAL A 186 -8.82 28.11 -1.74
N ALA A 187 -9.22 27.03 -1.06
CA ALA A 187 -8.35 25.92 -0.76
C ALA A 187 -7.85 25.18 -2.02
N GLN A 188 -8.70 25.02 -3.04
CA GLN A 188 -8.26 24.48 -4.34
C GLN A 188 -7.17 25.34 -4.95
N ALA A 189 -7.30 26.67 -4.87
CA ALA A 189 -6.25 27.57 -5.34
C ALA A 189 -4.96 27.47 -4.52
N VAL A 190 -5.04 27.22 -3.20
CA VAL A 190 -3.87 26.92 -2.38
C VAL A 190 -3.17 25.63 -2.84
N HIS A 191 -3.94 24.56 -3.10
CA HIS A 191 -3.40 23.30 -3.64
C HIS A 191 -2.76 23.47 -5.03
N GLU A 192 -3.38 24.26 -5.90
CA GLU A 192 -2.81 24.60 -7.21
C GLU A 192 -1.48 25.32 -7.09
N ILE A 193 -1.36 26.27 -6.14
CA ILE A 193 -0.11 27.00 -5.89
C ILE A 193 0.95 26.07 -5.28
N ALA A 194 0.56 25.21 -4.33
CA ALA A 194 1.43 24.22 -3.68
C ALA A 194 2.02 23.22 -4.68
N LYS A 195 1.28 22.84 -5.73
CA LYS A 195 1.74 21.87 -6.74
C LYS A 195 3.01 22.30 -7.49
N SER A 196 3.27 23.61 -7.57
CA SER A 196 4.45 24.19 -8.24
C SER A 196 5.28 25.08 -7.30
N SER A 197 5.19 24.85 -5.99
CA SER A 197 6.03 25.50 -4.98
C SER A 197 6.52 24.48 -3.94
N ASP A 198 7.66 24.76 -3.29
CA ASP A 198 8.28 23.83 -2.33
C ASP A 198 7.59 23.68 -0.96
N PRO A 199 6.72 24.60 -0.47
CA PRO A 199 5.86 24.30 0.66
C PRO A 199 4.58 23.56 0.23
N SER A 200 4.21 22.51 0.99
CA SER A 200 2.89 21.88 0.91
C SER A 200 1.76 22.89 1.14
N ALA A 201 0.55 22.56 0.72
CA ALA A 201 -0.62 23.42 0.90
C ALA A 201 -0.88 23.73 2.39
N GLU A 202 -0.68 22.76 3.29
CA GLU A 202 -0.71 22.93 4.75
C GLU A 202 0.30 23.99 5.22
N GLN A 203 1.54 23.90 4.73
CA GLN A 203 2.62 24.80 5.10
C GLN A 203 2.42 26.20 4.52
N LEU A 204 1.82 26.31 3.33
CA LEU A 204 1.46 27.57 2.71
C LEU A 204 0.40 28.30 3.53
N VAL A 205 -0.68 27.63 3.95
CA VAL A 205 -1.72 28.27 4.77
C VAL A 205 -1.19 28.78 6.11
N GLN A 206 -0.21 28.09 6.69
CA GLN A 206 0.43 28.52 7.95
C GLN A 206 1.46 29.65 7.76
N ARG A 207 1.81 30.00 6.51
CA ARG A 207 2.85 30.98 6.21
C ARG A 207 2.29 32.40 6.28
N SER A 208 2.89 33.23 7.12
CA SER A 208 2.52 34.63 7.26
C SER A 208 2.58 35.37 5.92
N GLY A 209 1.51 36.08 5.58
CA GLY A 209 1.41 36.86 4.34
C GLY A 209 0.95 36.07 3.11
N PHE A 210 0.84 34.74 3.19
CA PHE A 210 0.31 33.94 2.08
C PHE A 210 -1.18 34.15 1.88
N ILE A 211 -1.95 34.15 2.98
CA ILE A 211 -3.38 34.44 3.00
C ILE A 211 -3.60 35.76 3.75
N GLN A 212 -4.30 36.69 3.11
CA GLN A 212 -4.81 37.89 3.74
C GLN A 212 -6.33 37.85 3.73
N LEU A 213 -6.93 38.21 4.86
CA LEU A 213 -8.37 38.20 5.09
C LEU A 213 -8.86 39.64 5.19
N SER A 214 -9.86 40.01 4.40
CA SER A 214 -10.46 41.35 4.42
C SER A 214 -11.85 41.31 3.82
N ASP A 215 -12.75 42.20 4.21
CA ASP A 215 -14.00 42.45 3.48
C ASP A 215 -13.70 43.53 2.41
N ILE A 216 -13.42 43.10 1.18
CA ILE A 216 -12.92 43.97 0.09
C ILE A 216 -14.09 44.57 -0.70
N ASN A 217 -15.20 43.83 -0.81
CA ASN A 217 -16.41 44.25 -1.50
C ASN A 217 -17.44 44.95 -0.58
N GLY A 218 -17.23 44.93 0.74
CA GLY A 218 -18.06 45.59 1.75
C GLY A 218 -19.38 44.88 2.04
N ASP A 219 -19.47 43.57 1.79
CA ASP A 219 -20.70 42.79 1.97
C ASP A 219 -20.84 42.15 3.37
N GLY A 220 -19.84 42.34 4.24
CA GLY A 220 -19.79 41.80 5.58
C GLY A 220 -19.27 40.36 5.66
N GLN A 221 -18.88 39.74 4.54
CA GLN A 221 -18.20 38.45 4.49
C GLN A 221 -16.69 38.62 4.36
N THR A 222 -15.94 37.59 4.76
CA THR A 222 -14.49 37.59 4.62
C THR A 222 -14.10 37.21 3.19
N ASP A 223 -13.38 38.09 2.50
CA ASP A 223 -12.71 37.82 1.23
C ASP A 223 -11.25 37.39 1.47
N TYR A 224 -10.67 36.71 0.48
CA TYR A 224 -9.34 36.10 0.59
C TYR A 224 -8.41 36.63 -0.50
N ILE A 225 -7.19 36.98 -0.11
CA ILE A 225 -6.10 37.29 -1.05
C ILE A 225 -5.00 36.27 -0.84
N LEU A 226 -4.64 35.54 -1.90
CA LEU A 226 -3.49 34.64 -1.94
C LEU A 226 -2.32 35.35 -2.61
N ASP A 227 -1.27 35.65 -1.84
CA ASP A 227 -0.05 36.28 -2.34
C ASP A 227 1.05 35.23 -2.57
N THR A 228 1.39 34.98 -3.83
CA THR A 228 2.43 34.01 -4.16
C THR A 228 3.86 34.53 -3.94
N SER A 229 4.05 35.82 -3.60
CA SER A 229 5.37 36.39 -3.31
C SER A 229 6.07 35.69 -2.16
N VAL A 230 5.30 35.16 -1.22
CA VAL A 230 5.81 34.37 -0.09
C VAL A 230 5.95 32.89 -0.41
N THR A 231 5.70 32.41 -1.63
CA THR A 231 5.87 30.98 -1.96
C THR A 231 7.33 30.63 -2.24
N GLY A 232 8.14 31.60 -2.68
CA GLY A 232 9.51 31.39 -3.16
C GLY A 232 9.59 30.73 -4.55
N SER A 233 8.44 30.54 -5.23
CA SER A 233 8.38 29.87 -6.53
C SER A 233 8.66 30.84 -7.69
N ALA A 234 9.67 30.52 -8.49
CA ALA A 234 9.95 31.20 -9.76
C ALA A 234 8.88 30.94 -10.84
N PHE A 235 7.97 29.99 -10.61
CA PHE A 235 6.83 29.75 -11.51
C PHE A 235 5.74 30.80 -11.32
N TRP A 236 5.47 31.20 -10.08
CA TRP A 236 4.44 32.18 -9.75
C TRP A 236 4.97 33.62 -9.69
N CYS A 237 6.28 33.79 -9.55
CA CYS A 237 6.94 35.09 -9.47
C CYS A 237 8.05 35.22 -10.52
N ASN A 238 8.10 36.37 -11.19
CA ASN A 238 9.26 36.79 -11.98
C ASN A 238 10.04 37.91 -11.26
N ALA A 239 11.05 38.48 -11.92
CA ALA A 239 11.90 39.52 -11.34
C ALA A 239 11.17 40.82 -10.94
N GLN A 240 9.93 41.04 -11.40
CA GLN A 240 9.20 42.30 -11.18
C GLN A 240 7.79 42.13 -10.57
N THR A 241 7.17 40.96 -10.69
CA THR A 241 5.78 40.72 -10.29
C THR A 241 5.54 39.27 -9.87
N CYS A 242 4.58 39.06 -8.96
CA CYS A 242 4.08 37.76 -8.54
C CYS A 242 2.59 37.62 -8.88
N SER A 243 2.14 36.37 -9.07
CA SER A 243 0.72 36.07 -9.22
C SER A 243 -0.01 36.31 -7.89
N VAL A 244 -1.15 36.98 -7.96
CA VAL A 244 -2.00 37.24 -6.81
C VAL A 244 -3.42 36.83 -7.16
N ARG A 245 -4.08 36.09 -6.28
CA ARG A 245 -5.45 35.64 -6.49
C ARG A 245 -6.35 36.24 -5.43
N VAL A 246 -7.41 36.92 -5.84
CA VAL A 246 -8.40 37.57 -4.96
C VAL A 246 -9.72 36.84 -5.10
N PHE A 247 -10.29 36.39 -3.98
CA PHE A 247 -11.57 35.71 -3.90
C PHE A 247 -12.56 36.62 -3.21
N ALA A 248 -13.41 37.28 -3.99
CA ALA A 248 -14.46 38.15 -3.47
C ALA A 248 -15.76 37.37 -3.29
N SER A 249 -16.39 37.54 -2.15
CA SER A 249 -17.66 36.94 -1.79
C SER A 249 -18.80 37.41 -2.71
N THR A 250 -19.75 36.51 -2.91
CA THR A 250 -20.98 36.66 -3.69
C THR A 250 -22.10 35.89 -3.00
N PRO A 251 -23.38 36.10 -3.34
CA PRO A 251 -24.48 35.31 -2.78
C PRO A 251 -24.36 33.80 -3.04
N ASP A 252 -23.66 33.41 -4.11
CA ASP A 252 -23.52 32.01 -4.55
C ASP A 252 -22.18 31.37 -4.13
N GLY A 253 -21.31 32.10 -3.42
CA GLY A 253 -19.98 31.63 -3.00
C GLY A 253 -18.89 32.68 -3.21
N TYR A 254 -17.75 32.29 -3.78
CA TYR A 254 -16.62 33.19 -4.02
C TYR A 254 -16.24 33.24 -5.51
N GLU A 255 -16.03 34.44 -6.03
CA GLU A 255 -15.56 34.70 -7.39
C GLU A 255 -14.04 34.90 -7.37
N ARG A 256 -13.31 34.16 -8.21
CA ARG A 256 -11.84 34.22 -8.32
C ARG A 256 -11.40 35.29 -9.32
N ASN A 257 -10.47 36.14 -8.91
CA ASN A 257 -9.88 37.21 -9.73
C ASN A 257 -8.34 37.12 -9.66
N ASP A 258 -7.68 36.95 -10.80
CA ASP A 258 -6.21 36.75 -10.85
C ASP A 258 -5.49 38.03 -11.34
N PHE A 259 -4.41 38.41 -10.66
CA PHE A 259 -3.61 39.61 -10.93
C PHE A 259 -2.10 39.33 -10.91
N GLN A 260 -1.33 40.33 -11.34
CA GLN A 260 0.13 40.39 -11.15
C GLN A 260 0.50 41.63 -10.32
N ALA A 261 1.17 41.42 -9.19
CA ALA A 261 1.58 42.48 -8.28
C ALA A 261 2.68 42.00 -7.31
N PHE A 262 3.21 42.91 -6.48
CA PHE A 262 4.17 42.60 -5.42
C PHE A 262 3.77 43.36 -4.15
N ASN A 263 4.02 42.77 -2.97
CA ASN A 263 3.62 43.33 -1.67
C ASN A 263 2.14 43.75 -1.62
N VAL A 264 1.26 42.85 -2.03
CA VAL A 264 -0.17 43.19 -2.11
C VAL A 264 -0.78 43.40 -0.73
N THR A 265 -1.70 44.35 -0.65
CA THR A 265 -2.55 44.59 0.53
C THR A 265 -4.00 44.69 0.07
N PRO A 266 -5.00 44.48 0.95
CA PRO A 266 -6.40 44.54 0.55
C PRO A 266 -6.81 45.88 -0.07
N ALA A 267 -6.19 46.98 0.37
CA ALA A 267 -6.43 48.33 -0.16
C ALA A 267 -6.03 48.52 -1.64
N MET A 268 -5.27 47.58 -2.21
CA MET A 268 -4.88 47.61 -3.62
C MET A 268 -5.97 47.11 -4.56
N PHE A 269 -7.09 46.61 -4.03
CA PHE A 269 -8.19 46.03 -4.81
C PHE A 269 -9.51 46.71 -4.49
N THR A 270 -10.34 46.88 -5.51
CA THR A 270 -11.74 47.30 -5.39
C THR A 270 -12.61 46.26 -6.07
N CYS A 271 -13.54 45.66 -5.34
CA CYS A 271 -14.39 44.60 -5.86
C CYS A 271 -15.86 45.02 -5.89
N GLN A 272 -16.56 44.69 -6.98
CA GLN A 272 -17.98 44.94 -7.14
C GLN A 272 -18.65 43.68 -7.71
N ARG A 273 -19.61 43.10 -6.96
CA ARG A 273 -20.36 41.88 -7.35
C ARG A 273 -19.44 40.70 -7.68
N GLY A 274 -18.38 40.50 -6.90
CA GLY A 274 -17.39 39.43 -7.10
C GLY A 274 -16.26 39.78 -8.07
N HIS A 275 -16.41 40.79 -8.92
CA HIS A 275 -15.35 41.20 -9.85
C HIS A 275 -14.44 42.26 -9.24
N CYS A 276 -13.13 42.01 -9.24
CA CYS A 276 -12.14 42.88 -8.64
C CYS A 276 -11.32 43.61 -9.70
N ALA A 277 -10.93 44.85 -9.39
CA ALA A 277 -9.95 45.62 -10.14
C ALA A 277 -8.84 46.11 -9.21
N LYS A 278 -7.62 46.26 -9.73
CA LYS A 278 -6.49 46.80 -8.97
C LYS A 278 -6.51 48.33 -9.03
N THR A 279 -6.47 48.99 -7.87
CA THR A 279 -6.48 50.46 -7.77
C THR A 279 -5.25 51.05 -8.49
N GLY A 280 -5.50 51.97 -9.42
CA GLY A 280 -4.45 52.64 -10.22
C GLY A 280 -4.03 51.94 -11.52
N SER A 281 -4.74 50.90 -11.98
CA SER A 281 -4.56 50.33 -13.33
C SER A 281 -5.62 50.90 -14.29
N PRO A 282 -5.27 51.40 -15.49
CA PRO A 282 -6.29 51.74 -16.49
C PRO A 282 -7.00 50.46 -16.94
N GLU A 283 -8.34 50.45 -16.87
CA GLU A 283 -9.20 49.35 -17.31
C GLU A 283 -8.76 48.85 -18.70
N THR A 284 -8.32 47.60 -18.80
CA THR A 284 -8.08 46.96 -20.09
C THR A 284 -8.82 45.62 -20.14
N GLN A 285 -9.54 45.49 -21.24
CA GLN A 285 -10.54 44.48 -21.59
C GLN A 285 -10.03 43.04 -21.59
N MET A 286 -10.98 42.13 -21.42
CA MET A 286 -10.85 40.67 -21.41
C MET A 286 -9.98 40.11 -22.54
N VAL A 287 -9.02 39.24 -22.20
CA VAL A 287 -8.32 38.38 -23.17
C VAL A 287 -8.90 36.97 -23.08
N ALA A 288 -9.57 36.57 -24.15
CA ALA A 288 -10.04 35.21 -24.38
C ALA A 288 -8.87 34.22 -24.56
N ALA A 289 -9.16 32.94 -24.27
CA ALA A 289 -8.25 31.80 -24.32
C ALA A 289 -7.30 31.75 -25.55
N PRO A 290 -6.02 31.38 -25.37
CA PRO A 290 -5.13 31.19 -26.51
C PRO A 290 -5.40 29.84 -27.21
N MET A 291 -5.88 29.93 -28.45
CA MET A 291 -5.85 28.86 -29.44
C MET A 291 -4.40 28.61 -29.93
N LEU A 292 -4.08 27.36 -30.24
CA LEU A 292 -2.80 26.90 -30.79
C LEU A 292 -2.45 27.57 -32.14
N PRO A 293 -1.21 28.05 -32.36
CA PRO A 293 -0.71 28.37 -33.69
C PRO A 293 0.11 27.22 -34.30
N THR A 294 -0.19 26.91 -35.57
CA THR A 294 0.58 26.05 -36.49
C THR A 294 1.93 26.67 -36.92
N PRO A 295 2.92 25.87 -37.40
CA PRO A 295 4.30 26.33 -37.62
C PRO A 295 4.62 26.75 -39.06
N ALA A 296 5.47 27.76 -39.24
CA ALA A 296 6.31 28.04 -40.43
C ALA A 296 7.36 29.14 -40.11
N PRO A 297 8.39 29.38 -40.95
CA PRO A 297 9.68 28.69 -40.98
C PRO A 297 10.85 29.57 -40.48
N GLN A 298 11.98 28.90 -40.24
CA GLN A 298 13.22 29.42 -39.68
C GLN A 298 13.91 30.47 -40.57
N THR A 299 14.39 31.55 -39.94
CA THR A 299 15.46 32.41 -40.50
C THR A 299 16.55 32.60 -39.45
N GLN A 300 17.76 32.18 -39.80
CA GLN A 300 18.98 32.33 -39.02
C GLN A 300 19.38 33.79 -38.89
N LEU A 301 19.68 34.26 -37.68
CA LEU A 301 20.61 35.36 -37.46
C LEU A 301 21.53 35.05 -36.28
N VAL A 302 22.82 35.22 -36.57
CA VAL A 302 24.00 34.97 -35.76
C VAL A 302 24.13 36.05 -34.68
N ALA A 303 24.44 35.66 -33.43
CA ALA A 303 24.91 36.57 -32.40
C ALA A 303 26.11 35.97 -31.66
N THR A 304 27.18 36.76 -31.63
CA THR A 304 28.53 36.50 -31.11
C THR A 304 28.60 36.37 -29.58
N PRO A 305 29.57 35.62 -29.01
CA PRO A 305 29.74 35.50 -27.56
C PRO A 305 30.49 36.70 -26.95
N VAL A 306 30.02 37.18 -25.80
CA VAL A 306 30.69 38.19 -24.95
C VAL A 306 31.02 37.54 -23.58
N PRO A 307 32.19 37.83 -22.96
CA PRO A 307 32.80 36.95 -21.96
C PRO A 307 32.28 37.11 -20.53
N THR A 308 32.35 36.01 -19.79
CA THR A 308 32.18 35.87 -18.33
C THR A 308 33.07 36.81 -17.51
N ALA A 309 32.47 37.51 -16.54
CA ALA A 309 33.18 38.14 -15.43
C ALA A 309 32.94 37.34 -14.14
N GLN A 310 34.02 36.82 -13.55
CA GLN A 310 34.05 36.26 -12.20
C GLN A 310 34.56 37.33 -11.22
N PRO A 311 34.06 37.42 -9.98
CA PRO A 311 34.77 38.08 -8.90
C PRO A 311 35.58 37.06 -8.08
N VAL A 312 36.89 37.27 -8.02
CA VAL A 312 37.81 36.62 -7.09
C VAL A 312 37.86 37.46 -5.81
N VAL A 313 37.56 36.87 -4.66
CA VAL A 313 37.95 37.44 -3.35
C VAL A 313 38.67 36.38 -2.54
N LYS A 314 39.92 36.70 -2.18
CA LYS A 314 40.84 35.86 -1.42
C LYS A 314 40.42 35.77 0.06
N SER A 315 40.51 34.56 0.60
CA SER A 315 40.26 34.25 2.02
C SER A 315 41.41 34.70 2.93
N ALA A 316 41.07 35.09 4.15
CA ALA A 316 41.96 35.02 5.33
C ALA A 316 41.20 34.31 6.46
N PRO A 317 41.89 33.52 7.31
CA PRO A 317 41.23 32.56 8.20
C PRO A 317 40.79 33.20 9.53
N GLN A 318 39.52 33.01 9.89
CA GLN A 318 39.03 33.20 11.25
C GLN A 318 38.39 31.90 11.75
N VAL A 319 38.90 31.41 12.87
CA VAL A 319 38.30 30.36 13.68
C VAL A 319 37.04 30.92 14.32
N VAL A 320 35.88 30.43 13.90
CA VAL A 320 34.57 30.71 14.51
C VAL A 320 33.88 29.39 14.86
N ALA A 321 33.39 29.34 16.09
CA ALA A 321 32.64 28.23 16.67
C ALA A 321 31.41 27.88 15.81
N ALA A 322 31.07 26.59 15.76
CA ALA A 322 29.98 26.03 14.98
C ALA A 322 28.63 26.70 15.31
N ALA A 323 28.17 27.56 14.40
CA ALA A 323 26.79 27.99 14.33
C ALA A 323 25.95 26.87 13.70
N LEU A 324 24.75 26.64 14.23
CA LEU A 324 23.76 25.74 13.66
C LEU A 324 23.47 26.18 12.22
N ALA A 325 23.91 25.38 11.25
CA ALA A 325 23.62 25.62 9.84
C ALA A 325 22.11 25.44 9.59
N LEU A 326 21.49 26.42 8.94
CA LEU A 326 20.17 26.24 8.30
C LEU A 326 20.30 25.13 7.25
N PRO A 327 19.31 24.23 7.10
CA PRO A 327 19.40 23.15 6.13
C PRO A 327 19.53 23.73 4.71
N ASP A 328 20.55 23.28 3.99
CA ASP A 328 20.68 23.52 2.55
C ASP A 328 19.78 22.53 1.81
N PHE A 329 18.70 23.03 1.20
CA PHE A 329 17.72 22.21 0.47
C PHE A 329 18.04 22.06 -1.02
N PHE A 330 19.10 22.73 -1.53
CA PHE A 330 19.50 22.68 -2.94
C PHE A 330 20.98 22.29 -3.13
N GLY A 331 21.70 22.02 -2.05
CA GLY A 331 23.10 21.61 -2.06
C GLY A 331 23.29 20.17 -2.49
N GLY A 332 23.51 19.94 -3.79
CA GLY A 332 24.29 18.83 -4.36
C GLY A 332 23.99 17.39 -3.89
N ALA A 333 22.86 17.16 -3.21
CA ALA A 333 22.48 15.86 -2.70
C ALA A 333 21.96 15.01 -3.86
N GLN A 334 22.44 13.76 -3.93
CA GLN A 334 21.91 12.75 -4.85
C GLN A 334 20.38 12.79 -4.84
N ALA A 335 19.75 12.76 -6.02
CA ALA A 335 18.31 12.72 -6.17
C ALA A 335 17.70 11.74 -5.16
N ALA A 336 16.79 12.21 -4.31
CA ALA A 336 16.13 11.38 -3.32
C ALA A 336 15.49 10.16 -4.02
N ALA A 337 15.64 8.98 -3.41
CA ALA A 337 15.08 7.75 -3.97
C ALA A 337 13.56 7.89 -4.17
N PRO A 338 12.98 7.29 -5.23
CA PRO A 338 11.56 7.39 -5.51
C PRO A 338 10.73 6.75 -4.39
N SER A 339 9.63 7.41 -4.02
CA SER A 339 8.75 6.96 -2.93
C SER A 339 7.86 5.79 -3.34
N LEU A 340 7.89 4.69 -2.58
CA LEU A 340 7.01 3.54 -2.81
C LEU A 340 5.58 3.86 -2.37
N ALA A 341 5.39 4.63 -1.30
CA ALA A 341 4.06 5.09 -0.89
C ALA A 341 3.35 5.88 -2.01
N SER A 342 4.07 6.83 -2.64
CA SER A 342 3.54 7.59 -3.77
C SER A 342 3.25 6.70 -4.99
N HIS A 343 4.14 5.75 -5.29
CA HIS A 343 3.92 4.76 -6.33
C HIS A 343 2.64 3.95 -6.10
N CYS A 344 2.44 3.44 -4.89
CA CYS A 344 1.25 2.65 -4.57
C CYS A 344 -0.06 3.44 -4.61
N ASN A 345 -0.03 4.73 -4.26
CA ASN A 345 -1.18 5.60 -4.46
C ASN A 345 -1.54 5.72 -5.95
N LYS A 346 -0.54 5.86 -6.83
CA LYS A 346 -0.73 5.89 -8.28
C LYS A 346 -1.24 4.56 -8.82
N VAL A 347 -0.64 3.44 -8.42
CA VAL A 347 -1.08 2.09 -8.85
C VAL A 347 -2.52 1.84 -8.45
N ASN A 348 -2.90 2.13 -7.20
CA ASN A 348 -4.27 1.94 -6.74
C ASN A 348 -5.30 2.76 -7.55
N LEU A 349 -4.95 3.99 -7.93
CA LEU A 349 -5.77 4.80 -8.83
C LEU A 349 -5.92 4.13 -10.21
N LEU A 350 -4.83 3.63 -10.79
CA LEU A 350 -4.86 2.92 -12.07
C LEU A 350 -5.68 1.62 -11.99
N THR A 351 -5.50 0.81 -10.95
CA THR A 351 -6.29 -0.40 -10.68
C THR A 351 -7.78 -0.07 -10.63
N SER A 352 -8.16 0.99 -9.91
CA SER A 352 -9.56 1.41 -9.83
C SER A 352 -10.10 1.88 -11.19
N THR A 353 -9.29 2.58 -11.98
CA THR A 353 -9.65 3.06 -13.33
C THR A 353 -9.83 1.90 -14.31
N ASN A 354 -9.05 0.83 -14.14
CA ASN A 354 -9.09 -0.37 -14.97
C ASN A 354 -10.22 -1.36 -14.57
N GLY A 355 -11.05 -1.01 -13.59
CA GLY A 355 -12.16 -1.85 -13.15
C GLY A 355 -11.77 -2.95 -12.15
N GLY A 356 -10.64 -2.78 -11.46
CA GLY A 356 -10.17 -3.68 -10.41
C GLY A 356 -8.79 -4.29 -10.70
N PHE A 357 -8.38 -5.19 -9.82
CA PHE A 357 -7.08 -5.88 -9.93
C PHE A 357 -6.98 -6.72 -11.19
N THR A 358 -5.76 -6.75 -11.75
CA THR A 358 -5.41 -7.68 -12.82
C THR A 358 -5.61 -9.12 -12.33
N THR A 359 -6.18 -9.96 -13.19
CA THR A 359 -6.36 -11.39 -12.93
C THR A 359 -5.45 -12.19 -13.86
N GLU A 360 -5.22 -13.47 -13.57
CA GLU A 360 -4.43 -14.32 -14.47
C GLU A 360 -5.01 -14.36 -15.90
N ALA A 361 -6.34 -14.26 -16.02
CA ALA A 361 -7.06 -14.25 -17.30
C ALA A 361 -6.94 -12.91 -18.04
N THR A 362 -6.86 -11.79 -17.31
CA THR A 362 -6.79 -10.43 -17.88
C THR A 362 -5.38 -9.85 -17.95
N LEU A 363 -4.37 -10.61 -17.52
CA LEU A 363 -2.97 -10.21 -17.52
C LEU A 363 -2.46 -9.93 -18.93
N SER A 364 -2.26 -8.64 -19.24
CA SER A 364 -1.61 -8.14 -20.45
C SER A 364 -0.31 -7.39 -20.17
N ASP A 365 -0.23 -6.74 -19.00
CA ASP A 365 0.91 -5.94 -18.56
C ASP A 365 1.47 -6.56 -17.27
N PRO A 366 2.61 -7.28 -17.33
CA PRO A 366 3.19 -7.93 -16.17
C PRO A 366 3.77 -6.94 -15.15
N ASP A 367 4.26 -5.78 -15.60
CA ASP A 367 4.79 -4.74 -14.72
C ASP A 367 3.67 -4.15 -13.88
N LEU A 368 2.56 -3.75 -14.50
CA LEU A 368 1.38 -3.25 -13.78
C LEU A 368 0.84 -4.30 -12.81
N ALA A 369 0.68 -5.55 -13.25
CA ALA A 369 0.15 -6.60 -12.40
C ALA A 369 1.03 -6.85 -11.16
N LEU A 370 2.36 -6.86 -11.32
CA LEU A 370 3.27 -7.03 -10.19
C LEU A 370 3.33 -5.79 -9.30
N ALA A 371 3.21 -4.58 -9.85
CA ALA A 371 3.05 -3.35 -9.07
C ALA A 371 1.79 -3.40 -8.19
N GLU A 372 0.65 -3.85 -8.74
CA GLU A 372 -0.58 -4.06 -7.98
C GLU A 372 -0.39 -5.04 -6.83
N GLN A 373 0.29 -6.15 -7.11
CA GLN A 373 0.57 -7.18 -6.10
C GLN A 373 1.57 -6.70 -5.04
N MET A 374 2.55 -5.87 -5.40
CA MET A 374 3.48 -5.23 -4.46
C MET A 374 2.72 -4.33 -3.50
N CYS A 375 1.83 -3.49 -4.01
CA CYS A 375 1.06 -2.55 -3.20
C CYS A 375 0.03 -3.27 -2.31
N LEU A 376 -0.55 -4.37 -2.79
CA LEU A 376 -1.37 -5.25 -1.96
C LEU A 376 -0.54 -5.88 -0.83
N ALA A 377 0.62 -6.46 -1.13
CA ALA A 377 1.51 -7.06 -0.14
C ALA A 377 1.99 -6.05 0.92
N ARG A 378 2.31 -4.82 0.50
CA ARG A 378 2.63 -3.70 1.39
C ARG A 378 1.52 -3.44 2.40
N THR A 379 0.26 -3.36 1.96
CA THR A 379 -0.90 -3.14 2.84
C THR A 379 -1.05 -4.26 3.88
N TYR A 380 -0.93 -5.53 3.47
CA TYR A 380 -0.97 -6.67 4.39
C TYR A 380 0.19 -6.65 5.39
N ALA A 381 1.39 -6.30 4.94
CA ALA A 381 2.56 -6.19 5.81
C ALA A 381 2.40 -5.09 6.86
N ILE A 382 1.85 -3.93 6.48
CA ILE A 382 1.55 -2.82 7.40
C ILE A 382 0.56 -3.28 8.48
N SER A 383 -0.60 -3.79 8.06
CA SER A 383 -1.66 -4.21 8.98
C SER A 383 -1.20 -5.33 9.92
N ALA A 384 -0.51 -6.36 9.41
CA ALA A 384 -0.03 -7.46 10.23
C ALA A 384 1.00 -7.01 11.29
N GLY A 385 1.85 -6.03 10.96
CA GLY A 385 2.79 -5.46 11.92
C GLY A 385 2.11 -4.56 12.96
N GLU A 386 1.07 -3.80 12.58
CA GLU A 386 0.28 -2.99 13.53
C GLU A 386 -0.46 -3.85 14.55
N ASP A 387 -1.04 -4.96 14.12
CA ASP A 387 -1.68 -5.94 15.01
C ASP A 387 -0.69 -6.55 16.02
N LEU A 388 0.59 -6.67 15.65
CA LEU A 388 1.64 -7.12 16.55
C LEU A 388 2.09 -5.99 17.48
N MET A 389 2.27 -4.77 16.97
CA MET A 389 2.62 -3.60 17.78
C MET A 389 1.59 -3.34 18.88
N ALA A 390 0.30 -3.50 18.59
CA ALA A 390 -0.77 -3.36 19.57
C ALA A 390 -0.69 -4.36 20.74
N LYS A 391 0.06 -5.46 20.59
CA LYS A 391 0.26 -6.49 21.62
C LYS A 391 1.55 -6.27 22.42
N VAL A 392 2.40 -5.32 22.03
CA VAL A 392 3.65 -5.01 22.73
C VAL A 392 3.33 -4.27 24.02
N GLN A 393 3.80 -4.81 25.14
CA GLN A 393 3.70 -4.16 26.45
C GLN A 393 5.01 -3.46 26.80
N GLY A 394 4.92 -2.31 27.48
CA GLY A 394 6.10 -1.59 27.97
C GLY A 394 6.85 -0.72 26.94
N ALA A 395 6.31 -0.55 25.73
CA ALA A 395 6.82 0.39 24.74
C ALA A 395 5.67 1.07 23.97
N THR A 396 5.83 2.34 23.62
CA THR A 396 4.87 3.06 22.77
C THR A 396 5.13 2.77 21.29
N THR A 397 4.12 2.97 20.44
CA THR A 397 4.27 2.85 18.97
C THR A 397 5.43 3.67 18.45
N THR A 398 5.60 4.90 18.93
CA THR A 398 6.72 5.78 18.52
C THR A 398 8.07 5.20 18.93
N GLN A 399 8.19 4.65 20.14
CA GLN A 399 9.44 4.00 20.60
C GLN A 399 9.77 2.77 19.77
N ILE A 400 8.76 1.96 19.43
CA ILE A 400 8.91 0.77 18.58
C ILE A 400 9.39 1.16 17.18
N VAL A 401 8.75 2.17 16.58
CA VAL A 401 9.12 2.68 15.25
C VAL A 401 10.55 3.24 15.26
N GLU A 402 10.93 3.98 16.31
CA GLU A 402 12.30 4.49 16.45
C GLU A 402 13.32 3.35 16.56
N GLN A 403 13.00 2.30 17.32
CA GLN A 403 13.83 1.11 17.40
C GLN A 403 13.99 0.42 16.05
N CYS A 404 12.93 0.34 15.25
CA CYS A 404 12.98 -0.26 13.91
C CYS A 404 13.89 0.50 12.93
N LYS A 405 14.11 1.80 13.10
CA LYS A 405 15.06 2.55 12.27
C LYS A 405 16.50 2.02 12.39
N SER A 406 16.85 1.39 13.52
CA SER A 406 18.16 0.77 13.70
C SER A 406 18.42 -0.41 12.75
N PHE A 407 17.36 -1.05 12.22
CA PHE A 407 17.52 -2.14 11.25
C PHE A 407 18.13 -1.66 9.93
N GLY A 408 17.85 -0.42 9.51
CA GLY A 408 18.34 0.13 8.24
C GLY A 408 19.87 0.07 8.14
N PRO A 409 20.62 0.74 9.02
CA PRO A 409 22.08 0.66 9.02
C PRO A 409 22.63 -0.75 9.24
N LEU A 410 21.98 -1.58 10.06
CA LEU A 410 22.44 -2.93 10.38
C LEU A 410 22.31 -3.92 9.22
N LEU A 411 21.28 -3.77 8.39
CA LEU A 411 20.95 -4.69 7.31
C LEU A 411 21.31 -4.14 5.93
N LYS A 412 21.81 -2.90 5.85
CA LYS A 412 22.12 -2.19 4.61
C LYS A 412 22.92 -3.02 3.62
N ASP A 413 23.98 -3.68 4.08
CA ASP A 413 24.85 -4.49 3.20
C ASP A 413 24.11 -5.72 2.65
N HIS A 414 23.23 -6.32 3.44
CA HIS A 414 22.39 -7.43 3.00
C HIS A 414 21.32 -6.98 2.02
N VAL A 415 20.70 -5.82 2.24
CA VAL A 415 19.73 -5.24 1.30
C VAL A 415 20.39 -4.88 -0.02
N ALA A 416 21.58 -4.27 0.01
CA ALA A 416 22.36 -3.99 -1.19
C ALA A 416 22.74 -5.28 -1.94
N ALA A 417 23.10 -6.35 -1.22
CA ALA A 417 23.42 -7.64 -1.81
C ALA A 417 22.26 -8.27 -2.59
N VAL A 418 21.00 -7.94 -2.28
CA VAL A 418 19.82 -8.44 -3.03
C VAL A 418 19.90 -8.08 -4.53
N SER A 419 20.51 -6.94 -4.87
CA SER A 419 20.69 -6.51 -6.27
C SER A 419 21.96 -7.05 -6.93
N LEU A 420 22.85 -7.67 -6.17
CA LEU A 420 24.23 -7.97 -6.57
C LEU A 420 24.58 -9.46 -6.54
N GLN A 421 23.90 -10.24 -5.71
CA GLN A 421 24.24 -11.63 -5.41
C GLN A 421 23.04 -12.56 -5.61
N SER A 422 23.32 -13.86 -5.64
CA SER A 422 22.25 -14.87 -5.67
C SER A 422 21.46 -14.88 -4.36
N ARG A 423 20.18 -15.29 -4.40
CA ARG A 423 19.32 -15.44 -3.22
C ARG A 423 20.01 -16.21 -2.09
N ASP A 424 20.66 -17.33 -2.42
CA ASP A 424 21.29 -18.21 -1.43
C ASP A 424 22.55 -17.60 -0.80
N GLU A 425 23.29 -16.76 -1.53
CA GLU A 425 24.40 -15.97 -0.97
C GLU A 425 23.88 -14.90 0.01
N VAL A 426 22.84 -14.17 -0.39
CA VAL A 426 22.21 -13.15 0.46
C VAL A 426 21.69 -13.78 1.75
N LEU A 427 20.93 -14.88 1.66
CA LEU A 427 20.36 -15.55 2.83
C LEU A 427 21.42 -16.16 3.75
N ARG A 428 22.53 -16.67 3.21
CA ARG A 428 23.68 -17.10 4.03
C ARG A 428 24.28 -15.94 4.83
N GLY A 429 24.41 -14.76 4.21
CA GLY A 429 24.87 -13.55 4.90
C GLY A 429 23.94 -13.17 6.05
N VAL A 430 22.63 -13.13 5.78
CA VAL A 430 21.60 -12.76 6.79
C VAL A 430 21.52 -13.79 7.91
N ALA A 431 21.69 -15.08 7.63
CA ALA A 431 21.71 -16.12 8.66
C ALA A 431 22.82 -15.89 9.71
N GLY A 432 23.99 -15.38 9.28
CA GLY A 432 25.06 -14.96 10.20
C GLY A 432 24.63 -13.85 11.16
N PHE A 433 23.88 -12.86 10.66
CA PHE A 433 23.30 -11.80 11.48
C PHE A 433 22.27 -12.34 12.49
N VAL A 434 21.37 -13.24 12.06
CA VAL A 434 20.38 -13.88 12.95
C VAL A 434 21.07 -14.56 14.13
N LEU A 435 22.15 -15.31 13.87
CA LEU A 435 22.94 -15.98 14.91
C LEU A 435 23.66 -14.99 15.84
N ALA A 436 24.15 -13.87 15.32
CA ALA A 436 24.82 -12.85 16.10
C ALA A 436 23.88 -11.98 16.97
N SER A 437 22.59 -11.92 16.63
CA SER A 437 21.61 -11.06 17.31
C SER A 437 21.37 -11.42 18.79
N GLY A 438 21.63 -12.67 19.18
CA GLY A 438 21.32 -13.18 20.53
C GLY A 438 19.82 -13.30 20.84
N MET A 439 18.94 -13.02 19.88
CA MET A 439 17.48 -13.12 20.04
C MET A 439 16.97 -14.53 19.71
N SER A 440 15.85 -14.94 20.33
CA SER A 440 15.18 -16.17 19.92
C SER A 440 14.55 -16.02 18.52
N PRO A 441 14.49 -17.08 17.69
CA PRO A 441 13.91 -17.01 16.34
C PRO A 441 12.47 -16.49 16.32
N THR A 442 11.65 -16.87 17.31
CA THR A 442 10.26 -16.42 17.44
C THR A 442 10.14 -14.94 17.79
N GLN A 443 11.02 -14.44 18.66
CA GLN A 443 11.06 -13.03 19.00
C GLN A 443 11.54 -12.20 17.80
N LEU A 444 12.58 -12.67 17.11
CA LEU A 444 13.11 -11.99 15.94
C LEU A 444 12.11 -11.96 14.78
N GLU A 445 11.31 -13.03 14.58
CA GLU A 445 10.21 -13.02 13.62
C GLU A 445 9.18 -11.92 13.95
N ALA A 446 8.75 -11.81 15.21
CA ALA A 446 7.78 -10.79 15.61
C ALA A 446 8.36 -9.37 15.42
N THR A 447 9.61 -9.15 15.81
CA THR A 447 10.32 -7.88 15.59
C THR A 447 10.43 -7.56 14.10
N ALA A 448 10.80 -8.51 13.26
CA ALA A 448 10.91 -8.30 11.82
C ALA A 448 9.55 -7.99 11.16
N ARG A 449 8.44 -8.60 11.58
CA ARG A 449 7.10 -8.24 11.08
C ARG A 449 6.69 -6.81 11.48
N ILE A 450 6.99 -6.42 12.72
CA ILE A 450 6.76 -5.06 13.22
C ILE A 450 7.59 -4.05 12.41
N CYS A 451 8.89 -4.31 12.24
CA CYS A 451 9.77 -3.41 11.51
C CYS A 451 9.51 -3.38 10.00
N LEU A 452 9.01 -4.46 9.41
CA LEU A 452 8.51 -4.46 8.03
C LEU A 452 7.35 -3.47 7.86
N SER A 453 6.40 -3.46 8.80
CA SER A 453 5.30 -2.48 8.83
C SER A 453 5.83 -1.06 8.99
N ALA A 454 6.71 -0.82 9.97
CA ALA A 454 7.31 0.50 10.19
C ALA A 454 8.08 1.02 8.97
N GLY A 455 8.90 0.16 8.35
CA GLY A 455 9.64 0.50 7.13
C GLY A 455 8.73 0.91 5.99
N TYR A 456 7.63 0.17 5.75
CA TYR A 456 6.67 0.55 4.72
C TYR A 456 5.88 1.82 5.04
N LYS A 457 5.50 2.06 6.30
CA LYS A 457 4.78 3.29 6.70
C LYS A 457 5.66 4.53 6.57
N LEU A 458 6.95 4.41 6.88
CA LEU A 458 7.92 5.51 6.81
C LEU A 458 8.60 5.62 5.44
N ASP A 459 8.26 4.75 4.50
CA ASP A 459 8.90 4.66 3.19
C ASP A 459 10.43 4.39 3.26
N ASP A 460 10.87 3.74 4.34
CA ASP A 460 12.25 3.32 4.56
C ASP A 460 12.45 1.89 4.03
N MET A 461 12.96 1.81 2.79
CA MET A 461 13.14 0.54 2.11
C MET A 461 14.28 -0.30 2.69
N GLN A 462 15.28 0.31 3.35
CA GLN A 462 16.34 -0.45 4.00
C GLN A 462 15.76 -1.24 5.19
N VAL A 463 14.91 -0.59 5.99
CA VAL A 463 14.20 -1.26 7.09
C VAL A 463 13.21 -2.28 6.56
N ALA A 464 12.41 -1.94 5.54
CA ALA A 464 11.40 -2.85 4.99
C ALA A 464 12.03 -4.11 4.36
N MET A 465 12.98 -3.94 3.42
CA MET A 465 13.64 -5.06 2.76
C MET A 465 14.51 -5.88 3.72
N GLY A 466 15.23 -5.22 4.64
CA GLY A 466 16.01 -5.90 5.66
C GLY A 466 15.13 -6.77 6.57
N SER A 467 13.98 -6.25 6.98
CA SER A 467 13.01 -7.02 7.77
C SER A 467 12.45 -8.21 6.99
N ALA A 468 12.16 -8.06 5.70
CA ALA A 468 11.74 -9.17 4.84
C ALA A 468 12.84 -10.23 4.70
N LEU A 469 14.10 -9.85 4.53
CA LEU A 469 15.24 -10.76 4.51
C LEU A 469 15.37 -11.58 5.80
N LEU A 470 15.18 -10.95 6.97
CA LEU A 470 15.16 -11.65 8.25
C LEU A 470 14.02 -12.67 8.31
N LEU A 471 12.83 -12.32 7.84
CA LEU A 471 11.70 -13.24 7.82
C LEU A 471 11.97 -14.45 6.92
N VAL A 472 12.53 -14.23 5.73
CA VAL A 472 12.90 -15.32 4.82
C VAL A 472 13.98 -16.21 5.42
N SER A 473 15.03 -15.63 6.03
CA SER A 473 16.11 -16.41 6.67
C SER A 473 15.63 -17.20 7.90
N LEU A 474 14.58 -16.75 8.57
CA LEU A 474 13.87 -17.46 9.65
C LEU A 474 12.89 -18.53 9.13
N GLY A 475 12.90 -18.85 7.84
CA GLY A 475 12.06 -19.87 7.22
C GLY A 475 10.63 -19.42 6.90
N LYS A 476 10.35 -18.11 6.95
CA LYS A 476 9.05 -17.54 6.55
C LYS A 476 9.03 -17.25 5.05
N ALA A 477 9.19 -18.31 4.26
CA ALA A 477 9.35 -18.26 2.81
C ALA A 477 8.30 -17.42 2.05
N PRO A 478 7.00 -17.32 2.45
CA PRO A 478 6.07 -16.42 1.77
C PRO A 478 6.50 -14.94 1.73
N TYR A 479 7.32 -14.48 2.68
CA TYR A 479 7.89 -13.13 2.65
C TYR A 479 8.93 -12.94 1.54
N SER A 480 9.41 -14.01 0.89
CA SER A 480 10.30 -13.93 -0.27
C SER A 480 9.66 -13.16 -1.44
N GLU A 481 8.32 -13.14 -1.50
CA GLU A 481 7.56 -12.36 -2.47
C GLU A 481 7.87 -10.86 -2.42
N ILE A 482 8.11 -10.32 -1.21
CA ILE A 482 8.47 -8.92 -1.01
C ILE A 482 9.75 -8.57 -1.77
N LEU A 483 10.77 -9.42 -1.67
CA LEU A 483 12.06 -9.19 -2.33
C LEU A 483 11.94 -9.29 -3.85
N GLY A 484 11.09 -10.19 -4.34
CA GLY A 484 10.73 -10.27 -5.75
C GLY A 484 10.12 -8.96 -6.26
N HIS A 485 9.18 -8.37 -5.50
CA HIS A 485 8.57 -7.08 -5.85
C HIS A 485 9.55 -5.92 -5.83
N HIS A 486 10.41 -5.81 -4.81
CA HIS A 486 11.40 -4.74 -4.77
C HIS A 486 12.40 -4.81 -5.93
N LEU A 487 12.80 -6.01 -6.34
CA LEU A 487 13.67 -6.22 -7.50
C LEU A 487 12.97 -5.99 -8.84
N SER A 488 11.70 -6.41 -9.01
CA SER A 488 11.00 -6.20 -10.28
C SER A 488 10.54 -4.76 -10.48
N GLN A 489 10.20 -4.07 -9.39
CA GLN A 489 9.65 -2.70 -9.45
C GLN A 489 10.71 -1.61 -9.22
N GLY A 490 11.92 -1.97 -8.77
CA GLY A 490 13.02 -1.02 -8.63
C GLY A 490 12.90 -0.04 -7.45
N TYR A 491 12.21 -0.42 -6.37
CA TYR A 491 12.08 0.39 -5.15
C TYR A 491 12.92 -0.20 -4.04
N GLY A 492 13.89 0.54 -3.49
CA GLY A 492 14.78 0.05 -2.42
C GLY A 492 15.90 -0.87 -2.88
N ALA A 493 15.78 -1.45 -4.07
CA ALA A 493 16.78 -2.24 -4.78
C ALA A 493 16.86 -1.79 -6.24
N ALA A 494 17.96 -2.12 -6.91
CA ALA A 494 18.05 -1.91 -8.36
C ALA A 494 17.08 -2.85 -9.07
N GLN A 495 16.42 -2.36 -10.12
CA GLN A 495 15.50 -3.19 -10.90
C GLN A 495 16.27 -4.33 -11.60
N ARG A 496 15.89 -5.58 -11.29
CA ARG A 496 16.56 -6.83 -11.70
C ARG A 496 15.55 -7.96 -11.81
N ASP A 497 14.84 -8.02 -12.93
CA ASP A 497 13.80 -9.02 -13.18
C ASP A 497 14.34 -10.46 -13.14
N ASP A 498 15.58 -10.65 -13.59
CA ASP A 498 16.29 -11.93 -13.57
C ASP A 498 16.50 -12.46 -12.14
N LEU A 499 16.84 -11.58 -11.19
CA LEU A 499 16.96 -11.94 -9.79
C LEU A 499 15.59 -12.03 -9.10
N ALA A 500 14.64 -11.18 -9.48
CA ALA A 500 13.29 -11.15 -8.91
C ALA A 500 12.57 -12.51 -9.05
N LEU A 501 12.73 -13.17 -10.21
CA LEU A 501 12.15 -14.48 -10.51
C LEU A 501 12.44 -15.54 -9.45
N VAL A 502 13.67 -15.58 -8.93
CA VAL A 502 14.09 -16.59 -7.94
C VAL A 502 13.39 -16.35 -6.60
N TRP A 503 13.22 -15.09 -6.20
CA TRP A 503 12.51 -14.72 -4.97
C TRP A 503 11.01 -14.99 -5.06
N TYR A 504 10.37 -14.70 -6.20
CA TYR A 504 8.98 -15.10 -6.43
C TYR A 504 8.81 -16.60 -6.40
N LYS A 505 9.69 -17.35 -7.09
CA LYS A 505 9.64 -18.81 -7.12
C LYS A 505 9.69 -19.42 -5.73
N ASP A 506 10.59 -18.96 -4.86
CA ASP A 506 10.69 -19.46 -3.48
C ASP A 506 9.39 -19.27 -2.69
N ALA A 507 8.80 -18.08 -2.75
CA ALA A 507 7.51 -17.81 -2.09
C ALA A 507 6.41 -18.72 -2.64
N LEU A 508 6.31 -18.84 -3.96
CA LEU A 508 5.26 -19.60 -4.64
C LEU A 508 5.40 -21.11 -4.42
N ASP A 509 6.61 -21.65 -4.40
CA ASP A 509 6.87 -23.07 -4.12
C ASP A 509 6.54 -23.41 -2.66
N ALA A 510 6.78 -22.48 -1.72
CA ALA A 510 6.35 -22.64 -0.34
C ALA A 510 4.81 -22.69 -0.20
N LEU A 511 4.09 -21.80 -0.89
CA LEU A 511 2.62 -21.81 -0.93
C LEU A 511 2.09 -23.12 -1.55
N GLN A 512 2.71 -23.58 -2.63
CA GLN A 512 2.36 -24.84 -3.28
C GLN A 512 2.61 -26.06 -2.37
N SER A 513 3.60 -25.97 -1.48
CA SER A 513 3.93 -26.98 -0.47
C SER A 513 3.01 -26.93 0.76
N GLY A 514 2.00 -26.05 0.77
CA GLY A 514 0.99 -25.96 1.83
C GLY A 514 1.31 -24.94 2.94
N VAL A 515 2.33 -24.09 2.77
CA VAL A 515 2.58 -23.00 3.71
C VAL A 515 1.46 -21.96 3.59
N THR A 516 0.96 -21.47 4.73
CA THR A 516 -0.12 -20.48 4.77
C THR A 516 0.30 -19.16 4.09
N PRO A 517 -0.52 -18.62 3.16
CA PRO A 517 -0.26 -17.32 2.57
C PRO A 517 -0.32 -16.19 3.61
N VAL A 518 0.66 -15.29 3.56
CA VAL A 518 0.75 -14.11 4.45
C VAL A 518 0.20 -12.83 3.80
N PHE A 519 0.09 -12.82 2.47
CA PHE A 519 -0.47 -11.73 1.67
C PHE A 519 -1.71 -12.24 0.95
N ALA A 520 -2.82 -11.50 1.08
CA ALA A 520 -4.10 -11.85 0.49
C ALA A 520 -4.51 -13.33 0.66
N PRO A 521 -4.57 -13.85 1.91
CA PRO A 521 -4.87 -15.26 2.17
C PRO A 521 -6.25 -15.71 1.65
N GLY A 522 -7.15 -14.76 1.35
CA GLY A 522 -8.43 -15.00 0.69
C GLY A 522 -8.39 -15.14 -0.83
N GLN A 523 -7.23 -15.06 -1.47
CA GLN A 523 -7.10 -15.04 -2.94
C GLN A 523 -6.16 -16.17 -3.40
N PRO A 524 -6.61 -17.45 -3.42
CA PRO A 524 -5.76 -18.57 -3.82
C PRO A 524 -5.24 -18.44 -5.27
N GLU A 525 -6.01 -17.82 -6.16
CA GLU A 525 -5.67 -17.55 -7.56
C GLU A 525 -4.50 -16.56 -7.72
N ARG A 526 -4.20 -15.75 -6.70
CA ARG A 526 -3.12 -14.75 -6.72
C ARG A 526 -1.76 -15.37 -7.00
N SER A 527 -1.52 -16.58 -6.48
CA SER A 527 -0.28 -17.31 -6.71
C SER A 527 -0.07 -17.65 -8.19
N GLY A 528 -1.14 -17.96 -8.93
CA GLY A 528 -1.11 -18.19 -10.37
C GLY A 528 -0.80 -16.90 -11.15
N LEU A 529 -1.44 -15.79 -10.77
CA LEU A 529 -1.17 -14.47 -11.34
C LEU A 529 0.30 -14.05 -11.18
N ILE A 530 0.85 -14.10 -9.98
CA ILE A 530 2.25 -13.70 -9.71
C ILE A 530 3.22 -14.60 -10.48
N ARG A 531 2.95 -15.91 -10.52
CA ARG A 531 3.76 -16.85 -11.31
C ARG A 531 3.77 -16.47 -12.78
N LYS A 532 2.60 -16.22 -13.37
CA LYS A 532 2.46 -15.88 -14.78
C LYS A 532 3.11 -14.53 -15.10
N ALA A 533 2.85 -13.50 -14.30
CA ALA A 533 3.39 -12.16 -14.50
C ALA A 533 4.92 -12.12 -14.33
N SER A 534 5.46 -12.77 -13.31
CA SER A 534 6.92 -12.84 -13.11
C SER A 534 7.62 -13.55 -14.27
N MET A 535 7.06 -14.65 -14.78
CA MET A 535 7.60 -15.33 -15.98
C MET A 535 7.56 -14.46 -17.24
N MET A 536 6.58 -13.58 -17.37
CA MET A 536 6.49 -12.65 -18.50
C MET A 536 7.56 -11.54 -18.45
N LEU A 537 8.00 -11.10 -17.26
CA LEU A 537 9.09 -10.11 -17.10
C LEU A 537 10.44 -10.62 -17.62
N GLY A 538 10.72 -11.92 -17.50
CA GLY A 538 11.99 -12.52 -17.94
C GLY A 538 12.23 -12.51 -19.46
N GLY A 539 11.22 -12.15 -20.26
CA GLY A 539 11.31 -11.99 -21.72
C GLY A 539 11.27 -13.29 -22.54
N ASN A 540 10.39 -13.29 -23.56
CA ASN A 540 10.23 -14.26 -24.64
C ASN A 540 11.43 -15.17 -24.98
N ALA A 541 11.25 -16.47 -24.82
CA ALA A 541 11.59 -17.40 -25.88
C ALA A 541 10.34 -18.21 -26.21
N SER A 542 10.10 -18.42 -27.50
CA SER A 542 9.64 -19.70 -28.00
C SER A 542 10.57 -20.80 -27.47
N ALA A 543 10.46 -21.14 -26.18
CA ALA A 543 10.84 -22.43 -25.69
C ALA A 543 9.67 -23.33 -26.12
N VAL A 544 9.85 -23.96 -27.28
CA VAL A 544 9.36 -25.31 -27.48
C VAL A 544 9.39 -26.00 -26.12
N VAL A 545 8.24 -26.50 -25.69
CA VAL A 545 8.18 -27.49 -24.61
C VAL A 545 9.06 -28.63 -25.07
N LEU A 546 10.37 -28.56 -24.77
CA LEU A 546 11.20 -29.73 -24.75
C LEU A 546 10.72 -30.46 -23.51
N ALA A 547 9.87 -31.45 -23.78
CA ALA A 547 9.54 -32.50 -22.85
C ALA A 547 10.82 -32.91 -22.09
N PRO A 548 10.72 -33.20 -20.79
CA PRO A 548 11.88 -33.61 -20.02
C PRO A 548 12.55 -34.81 -20.70
N VAL A 549 13.75 -34.60 -21.23
CA VAL A 549 14.65 -35.70 -21.56
C VAL A 549 15.08 -36.27 -20.21
N PRO A 550 14.80 -37.55 -19.90
CA PRO A 550 15.28 -38.14 -18.67
C PRO A 550 16.81 -38.18 -18.72
N ALA A 551 17.45 -37.40 -17.85
CA ALA A 551 18.88 -37.53 -17.59
C ALA A 551 19.12 -38.82 -16.81
N SER A 552 19.32 -39.92 -17.51
CA SER A 552 19.95 -41.12 -16.97
C SER A 552 21.44 -40.86 -16.79
N ALA A 553 21.82 -40.27 -15.65
CA ALA A 553 23.19 -40.29 -15.17
C ALA A 553 23.37 -41.53 -14.28
N SER A 554 23.79 -42.65 -14.88
CA SER A 554 24.31 -43.79 -14.13
C SER A 554 25.74 -43.46 -13.67
N LEU A 555 25.93 -43.29 -12.37
CA LEU A 555 27.27 -43.32 -11.77
C LEU A 555 27.81 -44.77 -11.80
N PRO A 556 29.08 -45.00 -12.16
CA PRO A 556 29.66 -46.34 -12.10
C PRO A 556 29.82 -46.78 -10.64
N VAL A 557 29.22 -47.92 -10.30
CA VAL A 557 29.42 -48.59 -9.02
C VAL A 557 30.62 -49.52 -9.18
N PHE A 558 31.71 -49.26 -8.46
CA PHE A 558 32.83 -50.19 -8.34
C PHE A 558 32.51 -51.19 -7.23
N THR A 559 32.36 -52.47 -7.59
CA THR A 559 32.29 -53.57 -6.62
C THR A 559 33.72 -53.94 -6.18
N VAL A 560 34.02 -53.75 -4.90
CA VAL A 560 35.20 -54.36 -4.27
C VAL A 560 34.83 -55.79 -3.90
N SER A 561 35.57 -56.76 -4.43
CA SER A 561 35.44 -58.17 -4.05
C SER A 561 36.38 -58.46 -2.89
N GLU A 562 35.88 -59.19 -1.88
CA GLU A 562 36.68 -60.07 -1.04
C GLU A 562 36.19 -61.50 -1.24
#